data_AF-D9QDK1-F1
#
_entry.id   AF-D9QDK1-F1
#
_cell.length_a   1.000
_cell.length_b   1.000
_cell.length_c   1.000
_cell.angle_alpha   90.00
_cell.angle_beta   90.00
_cell.angle_gamma   90.00
#
_symmetry.space_group_name_H-M   'P 1'
#
loop_
_entity.id
_entity.type
_entity.pdbx_description
1 polymer ?
#
loop_
_entity_poly.entity_id
_entity_poly.type
_entity_poly.pdbx_seq_one_letter_code
_entity_poly.pdbx_strand_id
1 'polypeptide(L)'
;MEKDGSKKSSRKSWSYVMIMIFLLMIILVPPLLHLFTSGGIILTALLLLALTFGFIDARTFRFTASFPLLIGAAYFIAMQMYFNAGTWIYLPIMVVLAFIGGAFGDPRGMRSFGEDEG
;
A
#
# COMPACT_ATOMS: atom_id res chain seq x y z
N MET A 1 41.65 1.84 -2.98
CA MET A 1 40.62 1.06 -3.69
C MET A 1 39.35 1.11 -2.85
N GLU A 2 38.31 1.74 -3.39
CA GLU A 2 37.10 2.21 -2.70
C GLU A 2 36.30 1.15 -1.93
N LYS A 3 35.87 1.52 -0.71
CA LYS A 3 34.78 0.87 0.04
C LYS A 3 33.53 1.78 0.15
N ASP A 4 33.28 2.64 -0.84
CA ASP A 4 32.11 3.54 -0.84
C ASP A 4 30.91 3.05 -1.68
N GLY A 5 31.05 1.93 -2.40
CA GLY A 5 30.00 1.40 -3.28
C GLY A 5 28.85 0.66 -2.59
N SER A 6 29.02 0.11 -1.38
CA SER A 6 28.01 -0.80 -0.80
C SER A 6 26.82 -0.06 -0.15
N LYS A 7 27.02 1.15 0.38
CA LYS A 7 25.98 1.89 1.12
C LYS A 7 24.88 2.50 0.23
N LYS A 8 25.17 2.84 -1.03
CA LYS A 8 24.15 3.37 -1.97
C LYS A 8 23.23 2.29 -2.53
N SER A 9 23.78 1.11 -2.84
CA SER A 9 23.02 -0.06 -3.33
C SER A 9 22.03 -0.58 -2.27
N SER A 10 22.48 -0.68 -1.02
CA SER A 10 21.71 -1.25 0.10
C SER A 10 20.38 -0.53 0.37
N ARG A 11 20.34 0.82 0.32
CA ARG A 11 19.10 1.58 0.57
C ARG A 11 18.04 1.37 -0.51
N LYS A 12 18.46 1.22 -1.77
CA LYS A 12 17.54 1.05 -2.90
C LYS A 12 16.87 -0.32 -2.84
N SER A 13 17.62 -1.39 -2.54
CA SER A 13 17.05 -2.73 -2.39
C SER A 13 16.09 -2.83 -1.21
N TRP A 14 16.41 -2.18 -0.09
CA TRP A 14 15.52 -2.15 1.09
C TRP A 14 14.16 -1.50 0.80
N SER A 15 14.15 -0.51 -0.08
CA SER A 15 12.93 0.22 -0.48
C SER A 15 11.93 -0.69 -1.19
N TYR A 16 12.41 -1.50 -2.15
CA TYR A 16 11.57 -2.45 -2.86
C TYR A 16 11.07 -3.59 -1.97
N VAL A 17 11.90 -4.05 -1.03
CA VAL A 17 11.51 -5.07 -0.06
C VAL A 17 10.33 -4.58 0.79
N MET A 18 10.35 -3.32 1.23
CA MET A 18 9.25 -2.76 2.04
C MET A 18 7.93 -2.71 1.26
N ILE A 19 7.97 -2.25 0.00
CA ILE A 19 6.78 -2.25 -0.88
C ILE A 19 6.27 -3.68 -1.06
N MET A 20 7.16 -4.64 -1.34
CA MET A 20 6.75 -6.05 -1.46
C MET A 20 6.10 -6.58 -0.18
N ILE A 21 6.63 -6.24 1.00
CA ILE A 21 6.03 -6.64 2.28
C ILE A 21 4.61 -6.09 2.41
N PHE A 22 4.37 -4.83 2.08
CA PHE A 22 3.03 -4.25 2.16
C PHE A 22 2.03 -4.94 1.22
N LEU A 23 2.43 -5.21 -0.03
CA LEU A 23 1.57 -5.91 -0.98
C LEU A 23 1.30 -7.35 -0.53
N LEU A 24 2.32 -8.05 -0.02
CA LEU A 24 2.18 -9.38 0.54
C LEU A 24 1.26 -9.38 1.76
N MET A 25 1.34 -8.36 2.63
CA MET A 25 0.44 -8.25 3.78
C MET A 25 -1.03 -8.10 3.33
N ILE A 26 -1.33 -7.31 2.29
CA ILE A 26 -2.70 -7.22 1.76
C ILE A 26 -3.21 -8.58 1.25
N ILE A 27 -2.34 -9.38 0.64
CA ILE A 27 -2.69 -10.71 0.09
C ILE A 27 -2.79 -11.77 1.18
N LEU A 28 -1.89 -11.76 2.17
CA LEU A 28 -1.75 -12.84 3.15
C LEU A 28 -2.53 -12.61 4.45
N VAL A 29 -2.88 -11.36 4.78
CA VAL A 29 -3.70 -11.07 5.98
C VAL A 29 -5.06 -11.80 5.97
N PRO A 30 -5.80 -11.88 4.84
CA PRO A 30 -7.09 -12.58 4.81
C PRO A 30 -7.04 -14.04 5.26
N PRO A 31 -6.20 -14.93 4.68
CA PRO A 31 -6.13 -16.32 5.15
C PRO A 31 -5.60 -16.45 6.58
N LEU A 32 -4.74 -15.53 7.04
CA LEU A 32 -4.22 -15.56 8.41
C LEU A 32 -5.29 -15.19 9.46
N LEU A 33 -6.17 -14.24 9.15
CA LEU A 33 -7.21 -13.79 10.09
C LEU A 33 -8.50 -14.58 10.00
N HIS A 34 -8.77 -15.26 8.89
CA HIS A 34 -9.98 -16.08 8.70
C HIS A 34 -10.20 -17.12 9.82
N LEU A 35 -9.12 -17.63 10.42
CA LEU A 35 -9.21 -18.61 11.51
C LEU A 35 -9.73 -18.02 12.84
N PHE A 36 -9.72 -16.69 12.98
CA PHE A 36 -9.96 -16.00 14.25
C PHE A 36 -11.10 -14.99 14.18
N THR A 37 -11.58 -14.63 12.98
CA THR A 37 -12.51 -13.52 12.82
C THR A 37 -13.37 -13.60 11.56
N SER A 38 -14.37 -12.73 11.46
CA SER A 38 -15.32 -12.68 10.33
C SER A 38 -14.80 -11.85 9.16
N GLY A 39 -15.33 -12.12 7.96
CA GLY A 39 -14.92 -11.43 6.73
C GLY A 39 -15.07 -9.89 6.79
N GLY A 40 -16.07 -9.37 7.49
CA GLY A 40 -16.24 -7.92 7.68
C GLY A 40 -15.12 -7.28 8.51
N ILE A 41 -14.62 -7.99 9.52
CA ILE A 41 -13.49 -7.54 10.35
C ILE A 41 -12.19 -7.58 9.54
N ILE A 42 -11.98 -8.64 8.76
CA ILE A 42 -10.83 -8.75 7.86
C ILE A 42 -10.82 -7.59 6.86
N LEU A 43 -11.96 -7.30 6.24
CA LEU A 43 -12.08 -6.22 5.28
C LEU A 43 -11.80 -4.86 5.91
N THR A 44 -12.32 -4.62 7.11
CA THR A 44 -12.03 -3.40 7.88
C THR A 44 -10.53 -3.28 8.17
N ALA A 45 -9.87 -4.39 8.53
CA ALA A 45 -8.43 -4.41 8.75
C ALA A 45 -7.64 -4.08 7.47
N LEU A 46 -8.05 -4.62 6.31
CA LEU A 46 -7.42 -4.31 5.02
C LEU A 46 -7.55 -2.83 4.66
N LEU A 47 -8.71 -2.21 4.90
CA LEU A 47 -8.94 -0.78 4.66
C LEU A 47 -8.02 0.09 5.53
N LEU A 48 -7.87 -0.27 6.80
CA LEU A 48 -6.95 0.40 7.72
C LEU A 48 -5.48 0.20 7.31
N LEU A 49 -5.12 -1.00 6.85
CA LEU A 49 -3.78 -1.27 6.31
C LEU A 49 -3.50 -0.46 5.06
N ALA A 50 -4.46 -0.31 4.13
CA ALA A 50 -4.29 0.51 2.94
C ALA A 50 -3.94 1.97 3.31
N LEU A 51 -4.71 2.57 4.22
CA LEU A 51 -4.44 3.92 4.74
C LEU A 51 -3.06 4.00 5.40
N THR A 52 -2.75 3.05 6.28
CA THR A 52 -1.50 3.04 7.06
C THR A 52 -0.28 2.83 6.17
N PHE A 53 -0.35 1.92 5.20
CA PHE A 53 0.73 1.65 4.26
C PHE A 53 0.96 2.82 3.32
N GLY A 54 -0.11 3.47 2.84
CA GLY A 54 0.02 4.71 2.06
C GLY A 54 0.76 5.80 2.83
N PHE A 55 0.42 5.98 4.12
CA PHE A 55 1.11 6.92 5.01
C PHE A 55 2.60 6.58 5.19
N ILE A 56 2.92 5.33 5.51
CA ILE A 56 4.30 4.90 5.75
C ILE A 56 5.13 4.99 4.46
N ASP A 57 4.58 4.57 3.32
CA ASP A 57 5.24 4.61 2.02
C ASP A 57 5.63 6.04 1.62
N ALA A 58 4.66 6.96 1.64
CA ALA A 58 4.90 8.35 1.28
C ALA A 58 5.89 9.03 2.24
N ARG A 59 5.83 8.70 3.54
CA ARG A 59 6.77 9.21 4.54
C ARG A 59 8.20 8.72 4.33
N THR A 60 8.37 7.52 3.76
CA THR A 60 9.66 6.87 3.61
C THR A 60 10.33 7.18 2.26
N PHE A 61 9.56 7.30 1.18
CA PHE A 61 10.11 7.51 -0.17
C PHE A 61 9.74 8.87 -0.76
N ARG A 62 8.45 9.11 -0.97
CA ARG A 62 7.81 10.35 -1.44
C ARG A 62 6.36 10.04 -1.81
N PHE A 63 5.51 11.05 -1.85
CA PHE A 63 4.16 10.89 -2.39
C PHE A 63 4.16 10.45 -3.88
N THR A 64 3.40 9.41 -4.22
CA THR A 64 3.17 8.97 -5.61
C THR A 64 1.78 8.33 -5.78
N ALA A 65 1.18 8.45 -6.96
CA ALA A 65 -0.08 7.78 -7.29
C ALA A 65 0.08 6.28 -7.60
N SER A 66 1.29 5.81 -7.92
CA SER A 66 1.54 4.42 -8.28
C SER A 66 1.35 3.46 -7.11
N PHE A 67 1.76 3.86 -5.89
CA PHE A 67 1.63 3.00 -4.71
C PHE A 67 0.17 2.67 -4.35
N PRO A 68 -0.76 3.64 -4.29
CA PRO A 68 -2.19 3.37 -4.13
C PRO A 68 -2.77 2.39 -5.16
N LEU A 69 -2.34 2.49 -6.42
CA LEU A 69 -2.77 1.55 -7.47
C LEU A 69 -2.25 0.13 -7.21
N LEU A 70 -1.01 -0.01 -6.73
CA LEU A 70 -0.47 -1.32 -6.35
C LEU A 70 -1.22 -1.94 -5.17
N ILE A 71 -1.65 -1.14 -4.18
CA ILE A 71 -2.52 -1.61 -3.09
C ILE A 71 -3.86 -2.10 -3.65
N GLY A 72 -4.47 -1.36 -4.57
CA GLY A 72 -5.69 -1.79 -5.26
C GLY A 72 -5.50 -3.10 -6.02
N ALA A 73 -4.37 -3.27 -6.73
CA ALA A 73 -4.04 -4.51 -7.44
C ALA A 73 -3.82 -5.69 -6.48
N ALA A 74 -3.12 -5.49 -5.36
CA ALA A 74 -2.94 -6.51 -4.33
C ALA A 74 -4.28 -6.92 -3.71
N TYR A 75 -5.17 -5.95 -3.43
CA TYR A 75 -6.52 -6.24 -2.96
C TYR A 75 -7.34 -6.98 -4.02
N PHE A 76 -7.23 -6.64 -5.30
CA PHE A 76 -7.92 -7.36 -6.37
C PHE A 76 -7.50 -8.83 -6.40
N ILE A 77 -6.21 -9.12 -6.26
CA ILE A 77 -5.71 -10.51 -6.15
C ILE A 77 -6.31 -11.20 -4.92
N ALA A 78 -6.24 -10.56 -3.75
CA ALA A 78 -6.82 -11.10 -2.52
C ALA A 78 -8.33 -11.36 -2.65
N MET A 79 -9.05 -10.46 -3.34
CA MET A 79 -10.48 -10.57 -3.62
C MET A 79 -10.80 -11.82 -4.43
N GLN A 80 -10.07 -12.06 -5.52
CA GLN A 80 -10.27 -13.26 -6.36
C GLN A 80 -10.00 -14.57 -5.60
N MET A 81 -9.11 -14.54 -4.61
CA MET A 81 -8.71 -15.74 -3.86
C MET A 81 -9.60 -16.04 -2.65
N TYR A 82 -10.05 -15.00 -1.93
CA TYR A 82 -10.58 -15.16 -0.58
C TYR A 82 -11.96 -14.56 -0.34
N PHE A 83 -12.43 -13.67 -1.22
CA PHE A 83 -13.67 -12.94 -1.01
C PHE A 83 -14.72 -13.28 -2.08
N ASN A 84 -15.97 -12.98 -1.76
CA ASN A 84 -17.04 -13.09 -2.74
C ASN A 84 -16.99 -11.91 -3.72
N ALA A 85 -17.61 -12.09 -4.90
CA ALA A 85 -17.61 -11.06 -5.94
C ALA A 85 -18.17 -9.71 -5.47
N GLY A 86 -19.10 -9.69 -4.51
CA GLY A 86 -19.72 -8.47 -3.98
C GLY A 86 -18.76 -7.52 -3.27
N THR A 87 -17.54 -7.95 -2.93
CA THR A 87 -16.54 -7.07 -2.30
C THR A 87 -15.77 -6.20 -3.31
N TRP A 88 -16.09 -6.28 -4.60
CA TRP A 88 -15.45 -5.45 -5.63
C TRP A 88 -15.57 -3.93 -5.35
N ILE A 89 -16.66 -3.51 -4.69
CA ILE A 89 -16.90 -2.10 -4.33
C ILE A 89 -15.82 -1.52 -3.41
N TYR A 90 -15.07 -2.37 -2.68
CA TYR A 90 -14.01 -1.93 -1.78
C TYR A 90 -12.69 -1.69 -2.50
N LEU A 91 -12.53 -2.16 -3.74
CA LEU A 91 -11.33 -1.91 -4.55
C LEU A 91 -11.05 -0.42 -4.75
N PRO A 92 -11.99 0.41 -5.26
CA PRO A 92 -11.75 1.84 -5.36
C PRO A 92 -11.52 2.49 -3.99
N ILE A 93 -12.18 1.99 -2.94
CA ILE A 93 -12.00 2.50 -1.57
C ILE A 93 -10.58 2.23 -1.07
N MET A 94 -10.01 1.06 -1.31
CA MET A 94 -8.62 0.73 -0.96
C MET A 94 -7.62 1.68 -1.61
N VAL A 95 -7.81 1.98 -2.91
CA VAL A 95 -6.97 2.93 -3.64
C VAL A 95 -7.08 4.33 -3.05
N VAL A 96 -8.31 4.80 -2.81
CA VAL A 96 -8.57 6.14 -2.23
C VAL A 96 -7.96 6.26 -0.84
N LEU A 97 -8.12 5.24 0.02
CA LEU A 97 -7.54 5.26 1.36
C LEU A 97 -6.01 5.25 1.34
N ALA A 98 -5.39 4.44 0.49
CA ALA A 98 -3.94 4.46 0.34
C ALA A 98 -3.43 5.81 -0.17
N PHE A 99 -4.16 6.44 -1.10
CA PHE A 99 -3.85 7.78 -1.59
C PHE A 99 -3.96 8.83 -0.49
N ILE A 100 -5.07 8.83 0.27
CA ILE A 100 -5.28 9.71 1.43
C ILE A 100 -4.17 9.53 2.46
N GLY A 101 -3.83 8.28 2.76
CA GLY A 101 -2.73 7.95 3.67
C GLY A 101 -1.42 8.56 3.18
N GLY A 102 -1.10 8.40 1.90
CA GLY A 102 0.06 9.01 1.28
C GLY A 102 0.07 10.52 1.37
N ALA A 103 -1.08 11.17 1.13
CA ALA A 103 -1.20 12.62 1.21
C ALA A 103 -0.94 13.15 2.63
N PHE A 104 -1.33 12.39 3.66
CA PHE A 104 -0.97 12.71 5.04
C PHE A 104 0.50 12.41 5.37
N GLY A 105 1.11 11.39 4.75
CA GLY A 105 2.51 11.01 4.95
C GLY A 105 3.50 12.03 4.37
N ASP A 106 3.17 12.61 3.22
CA ASP A 106 3.94 13.65 2.54
C ASP A 106 3.03 14.75 1.94
N PRO A 107 2.56 15.70 2.79
CA PRO A 107 1.68 16.79 2.34
C PRO A 107 2.34 17.75 1.34
N ARG A 108 3.68 17.81 1.29
CA ARG A 108 4.41 18.67 0.35
C ARG A 108 4.44 18.02 -1.03
N GLY A 109 4.74 16.72 -1.11
CA GLY A 109 4.69 15.96 -2.36
C GLY A 109 3.30 15.93 -2.99
N MET A 110 2.24 15.89 -2.18
CA MET A 110 0.86 16.00 -2.68
C MET A 110 0.57 17.35 -3.34
N ARG A 111 1.09 18.47 -2.79
CA ARG A 111 0.86 19.80 -3.36
C ARG A 111 1.56 19.96 -4.71
N SER A 112 2.82 19.51 -4.82
CA SER A 112 3.53 19.55 -6.10
C SER A 112 2.88 18.64 -7.15
N PHE A 113 2.33 17.49 -6.74
CA PHE A 113 1.62 16.60 -7.65
C PHE A 113 0.39 17.27 -8.30
N GLY A 114 -0.31 18.15 -7.58
CA GLY A 114 -1.45 18.91 -8.12
C GLY A 114 -1.06 20.13 -8.98
N GLU A 115 0.17 20.63 -8.86
CA GLU A 115 0.68 21.74 -9.68
C GLU A 115 1.18 21.25 -11.05
N ASP A 116 1.63 20.00 -11.16
CA ASP A 116 2.11 19.40 -12.42
C ASP A 116 0.96 19.01 -13.38
N GLU A 117 -0.29 18.98 -12.90
CA GLU A 117 -1.49 18.61 -13.69
C GLU A 117 -2.39 19.80 -14.09
N GLY A 118 -2.00 21.04 -13.76
CA GLY A 118 -2.75 22.28 -14.06
C GLY A 118 -2.13 23.14 -15.15
#